data_AF-A0A7S6RBW9-F1
#
_entry.id   AF-A0A7S6RBW9-F1
#
_cell.length_a   1.000
_cell.length_b   1.000
_cell.length_c   1.000
_cell.angle_alpha   90.00
_cell.angle_beta   90.00
_cell.angle_gamma   90.00
#
_symmetry.space_group_name_H-M   'P 1'
#
loop_
_entity.id
_entity.type
_entity.pdbx_description
1 polymer ?
#
loop_
_entity_poly.entity_id
_entity_poly.type
_entity_poly.pdbx_seq_one_letter_code
_entity_poly.pdbx_strand_id
1 'polypeptide(L)'
;MSEKTFDIAYLSENLLDLLSDIQNHVEITLTRQGVPWAKVLPLEPEDSTVEKAGLNHGSMAMNGEEVLEPRVPGFWQGQVKISEDFDDTLEEVIAAFYGED
;
A
#
# COMPACT_ATOMS: atom_id res chain seq x y z
N MET A 1 -8.89 24.32 -18.41
CA MET A 1 -7.88 23.27 -18.15
C MET A 1 -7.75 22.47 -19.45
N SER A 2 -6.56 22.40 -20.05
CA SER A 2 -6.39 21.61 -21.28
C SER A 2 -6.26 20.14 -20.91
N GLU A 3 -7.17 19.30 -21.38
CA GLU A 3 -7.12 17.86 -21.19
C GLU A 3 -5.89 17.30 -21.93
N LYS A 4 -4.94 16.73 -21.19
CA LYS A 4 -3.78 16.05 -21.78
C LYS A 4 -4.04 14.56 -21.88
N THR A 5 -3.66 13.98 -23.01
CA THR A 5 -3.91 12.58 -23.35
C THR A 5 -2.64 11.89 -23.79
N PHE A 6 -2.38 10.70 -23.26
CA PHE A 6 -1.24 9.87 -23.62
C PHE A 6 -1.72 8.48 -24.02
N ASP A 7 -1.27 7.98 -25.16
CA ASP A 7 -1.54 6.60 -25.56
C ASP A 7 -0.44 5.68 -25.00
N ILE A 8 -0.88 4.67 -24.23
CA ILE A 8 -0.02 3.71 -23.54
C ILE A 8 0.89 2.96 -24.53
N ALA A 9 0.45 2.78 -25.79
CA ALA A 9 1.24 2.12 -26.81
C ALA A 9 2.53 2.89 -27.19
N TYR A 10 2.57 4.20 -26.94
CA TYR A 10 3.68 5.07 -27.31
C TYR A 10 4.37 5.71 -26.10
N LEU A 11 4.09 5.22 -24.88
CA LEU A 11 4.61 5.80 -23.64
C LEU A 11 6.14 5.86 -23.57
N SER A 12 6.84 4.95 -24.25
CA SER A 12 8.30 5.00 -24.31
C SER A 12 8.86 6.27 -24.94
N GLU A 13 8.11 6.91 -25.84
CA GLU A 13 8.55 8.10 -26.58
C GLU A 13 8.24 9.41 -25.83
N ASN A 14 7.26 9.39 -24.93
CA ASN A 14 6.75 10.58 -24.23
C ASN A 14 6.62 10.38 -22.70
N LEU A 15 7.36 9.42 -22.12
CA LEU A 15 7.35 9.14 -20.69
C LEU A 15 7.78 10.37 -19.87
N LEU A 16 8.79 11.11 -20.33
CA LEU A 16 9.29 12.29 -19.63
C LEU A 16 8.22 13.40 -19.56
N ASP A 17 7.47 13.59 -20.65
CA ASP A 17 6.39 14.56 -20.70
C ASP A 17 5.25 14.14 -19.77
N LEU A 18 4.89 12.85 -19.75
CA LEU A 18 3.91 12.31 -18.81
C LEU A 18 4.31 12.58 -17.36
N LEU A 19 5.55 12.24 -16.98
CA LEU A 19 6.03 12.42 -15.61
C LEU A 19 6.09 13.90 -15.21
N SER A 20 6.50 14.77 -16.12
CA SER A 20 6.45 16.22 -15.91
C SER A 20 5.03 16.70 -15.66
N ASP A 21 4.05 16.23 -16.43
CA ASP A 21 2.65 16.60 -16.25
C ASP A 21 2.06 16.08 -14.93
N ILE A 22 2.43 14.88 -14.51
CA ILE A 22 2.07 14.33 -13.20
C ILE A 22 2.64 15.20 -12.08
N GLN A 23 3.92 15.58 -12.17
CA GLN A 23 4.57 16.43 -11.18
C GLN A 23 3.96 17.83 -11.10
N ASN A 24 3.48 18.37 -12.23
CA ASN A 24 2.82 19.66 -12.29
C ASN A 24 1.33 19.60 -11.94
N HIS A 25 0.86 18.49 -11.37
CA HIS A 25 -0.53 18.30 -10.96
C HIS A 25 -1.53 18.55 -12.12
N VAL A 26 -1.21 18.05 -13.31
CA VAL A 26 -2.11 18.11 -14.48
C VAL A 26 -3.00 16.85 -14.50
N GLU A 27 -4.29 17.01 -14.81
CA GLU A 27 -5.18 15.88 -15.08
C GLU A 27 -4.84 15.25 -16.44
N ILE A 28 -4.61 13.93 -16.44
CA ILE A 28 -4.15 13.22 -17.63
C ILE A 28 -5.07 12.04 -17.93
N THR A 29 -5.47 11.89 -19.19
CA THR A 29 -6.19 10.71 -19.68
C THR A 29 -5.21 9.75 -20.35
N LEU A 30 -5.18 8.50 -19.88
CA LEU A 30 -4.44 7.42 -20.52
C LEU A 30 -5.36 6.70 -21.50
N THR A 31 -4.95 6.63 -22.76
CA THR A 31 -5.64 5.90 -23.82
C THR A 31 -4.87 4.65 -24.22
N ARG A 32 -5.55 3.71 -24.87
CA ARG A 32 -4.92 2.58 -25.55
C ARG A 32 -5.52 2.51 -26.95
N GLN A 33 -4.71 2.73 -27.98
CA GLN A 33 -5.17 2.82 -29.37
C GLN A 33 -6.28 3.86 -29.55
N GLY A 34 -6.13 5.02 -28.91
CA GLY A 34 -7.12 6.11 -28.93
C GLY A 34 -8.37 5.89 -28.07
N VAL A 35 -8.54 4.74 -27.41
CA VAL A 35 -9.67 4.50 -26.49
C VAL A 35 -9.29 4.90 -25.06
N PRO A 36 -10.04 5.78 -24.37
CA PRO A 36 -9.78 6.14 -22.98
C PRO A 36 -9.86 4.93 -22.05
N TRP A 37 -8.83 4.71 -21.23
CA TRP A 37 -8.75 3.55 -20.36
C TRP A 37 -8.58 3.90 -18.88
N ALA A 38 -7.84 4.96 -18.55
CA ALA A 38 -7.67 5.43 -17.18
C ALA A 38 -7.50 6.95 -17.11
N LYS A 39 -7.71 7.53 -15.93
CA LYS A 39 -7.40 8.93 -15.61
C LYS A 39 -6.38 8.98 -14.48
N VAL A 40 -5.34 9.79 -14.66
CA VAL A 40 -4.38 10.12 -13.61
C VAL A 40 -4.79 11.46 -13.04
N LEU A 41 -5.23 11.41 -11.78
CA LEU A 41 -5.56 12.59 -11.02
C LEU A 41 -4.36 12.97 -10.16
N PRO A 42 -4.02 14.27 -10.08
CA PRO A 42 -3.05 14.73 -9.12
C PRO A 42 -3.50 14.35 -7.71
N LEU A 43 -2.59 13.76 -6.94
CA LEU A 43 -2.83 13.63 -5.51
C LEU A 43 -2.77 15.04 -4.94
N GLU A 44 -3.91 15.56 -4.51
CA GLU A 44 -3.90 16.66 -3.56
C GLU A 44 -3.19 16.13 -2.31
N PRO A 45 -2.28 16.90 -1.69
CA PRO A 45 -1.82 16.57 -0.36
C PRO A 45 -3.04 16.63 0.57
N GLU A 46 -3.70 15.49 0.71
CA GLU A 46 -4.67 15.25 1.76
C GLU A 46 -3.90 15.44 3.08
N ASP A 47 -4.09 16.59 3.72
CA ASP A 47 -3.99 16.65 5.19
C ASP A 47 -4.81 15.46 5.67
N SER A 48 -4.11 14.44 6.15
CA SER A 48 -4.57 13.06 6.07
C SER A 48 -5.59 12.79 7.16
N THR A 49 -6.78 13.37 7.08
CA THR A 49 -7.93 12.98 7.87
C THR A 49 -8.60 11.81 7.18
N VAL A 50 -7.85 10.71 7.03
CA VAL A 50 -8.47 9.40 6.91
C VAL A 50 -9.13 9.17 8.26
N GLU A 51 -10.46 9.24 8.33
CA GLU A 51 -11.18 8.73 9.50
C GLU A 51 -10.75 7.27 9.66
N LYS A 52 -9.92 7.05 10.68
CA LYS A 52 -9.13 5.85 10.91
C LYS A 52 -10.07 4.72 11.30
N ALA A 53 -10.67 4.07 10.31
CA ALA A 53 -11.36 2.80 10.49
C ALA A 53 -10.32 1.71 10.80
N GLY A 54 -9.98 1.59 12.09
CA GLY A 54 -9.54 0.33 12.68
C GLY A 54 -8.16 -0.22 12.32
N LEU A 55 -7.28 0.51 11.64
CA LEU A 55 -5.88 0.07 11.53
C LEU A 55 -5.03 0.60 12.68
N ASN A 56 -4.57 -0.32 13.52
CA ASN A 56 -3.46 -0.14 14.44
C ASN A 56 -2.18 0.08 13.61
N HIS A 57 -1.98 1.30 13.09
CA HIS A 57 -0.73 1.73 12.46
C HIS A 57 0.34 1.89 13.55
N GLY A 58 0.87 0.76 14.03
CA GLY A 58 2.23 0.71 14.50
C GLY A 58 3.14 0.81 13.28
N SER A 59 4.07 1.77 13.31
CA SER A 59 5.15 2.01 12.35
C SER A 59 4.73 2.42 10.95
N MET A 60 4.55 3.72 10.74
CA MET A 60 5.21 4.47 9.67
C MET A 60 5.11 5.96 10.01
N ALA A 61 6.14 6.49 10.66
CA ALA A 61 6.42 7.93 10.64
C ALA A 61 7.92 8.10 10.44
N MET A 62 8.32 8.27 9.19
CA MET A 62 9.43 9.17 8.93
C MET A 62 8.86 10.58 9.06
N ASN A 63 9.43 11.33 10.00
CA ASN A 63 9.44 12.80 10.05
C ASN A 63 8.11 13.48 10.43
N GLY A 64 7.76 13.37 11.70
CA GLY A 64 6.81 14.23 12.40
C GLY A 64 6.76 13.79 13.86
N GLU A 65 6.98 14.70 14.80
CA GLU A 65 6.96 14.43 16.24
C GLU A 65 5.53 14.14 16.73
N GLU A 66 4.91 13.07 16.22
CA GLU A 66 3.74 12.50 16.86
C GLU A 66 4.21 11.74 18.10
N VAL A 67 3.95 12.32 19.27
CA VAL A 67 4.11 11.63 20.55
C VAL A 67 3.11 10.47 20.55
N LEU A 68 3.57 9.28 20.16
CA LEU A 68 2.76 8.07 20.18
C LEU A 68 2.39 7.74 21.63
N GLU A 69 1.09 7.71 21.92
CA GLU A 69 0.62 7.25 23.22
C GLU A 69 1.09 5.81 23.48
N PRO A 70 1.47 5.47 24.73
CA PRO A 70 1.84 4.11 25.08
C PRO A 70 0.73 3.12 24.73
N ARG A 71 1.08 2.02 24.04
CA ARG A 71 0.11 0.96 23.75
C ARG A 71 -0.42 0.37 25.04
N VAL A 72 -1.74 0.17 25.10
CA VAL A 72 -2.39 -0.54 26.21
C VAL A 72 -2.47 -2.03 25.87
N PRO A 73 -1.81 -2.92 26.63
CA PRO A 73 -1.90 -4.36 26.40
C PRO A 73 -3.29 -4.89 26.77
N GLY A 74 -3.67 -6.06 26.23
CA GLY A 74 -4.87 -6.78 26.67
C GLY A 74 -6.09 -6.70 25.74
N PHE A 75 -6.01 -6.00 24.61
CA PHE A 75 -7.11 -5.95 23.61
C PHE A 75 -7.60 -7.35 23.18
N TRP A 76 -6.68 -8.31 23.09
CA TRP A 76 -6.94 -9.70 22.69
C TRP A 76 -7.11 -10.67 23.87
N GLN A 77 -7.12 -10.17 25.11
CA GLN A 77 -7.19 -11.03 26.29
C GLN A 77 -8.49 -11.84 26.31
N GLY A 78 -8.38 -13.16 26.39
CA GLY A 78 -9.51 -14.09 26.36
C GLY A 78 -10.18 -14.26 24.98
N GLN A 79 -9.73 -13.52 23.96
CA GLN A 79 -10.19 -13.64 22.58
C GLN A 79 -9.32 -14.60 21.76
N VAL A 80 -8.04 -14.73 22.12
CA VAL A 80 -7.15 -15.73 21.54
C VAL A 80 -7.26 -17.02 22.33
N LYS A 81 -7.61 -18.10 21.65
CA LYS A 81 -7.54 -19.47 22.17
C LYS A 81 -6.42 -20.18 21.43
N ILE A 82 -5.46 -20.69 22.18
CA ILE A 82 -4.40 -21.56 21.66
C ILE A 82 -4.90 -23.00 21.86
N SER A 83 -4.77 -23.82 20.84
CA SER A 83 -5.15 -25.23 20.92
C SER A 83 -4.17 -26.00 21.81
N GLU A 84 -4.62 -27.07 22.45
CA GLU A 84 -3.77 -27.89 23.34
C GLU A 84 -2.62 -28.58 22.60
N ASP A 85 -2.79 -28.79 21.30
CA ASP A 85 -1.84 -29.44 20.38
C ASP A 85 -0.99 -28.42 19.58
N PHE A 86 -0.98 -27.14 19.96
CA PHE A 86 -0.26 -26.11 19.20
C PHE A 86 1.24 -26.40 19.05
N ASP A 87 1.86 -26.97 20.10
CA ASP A 87 3.27 -27.32 20.11
C ASP A 87 3.54 -28.76 19.58
N ASP A 88 2.49 -29.52 19.26
CA ASP A 88 2.59 -30.91 18.83
C ASP A 88 2.79 -30.97 17.30
N THR A 89 4.00 -30.65 16.84
CA THR A 89 4.38 -30.80 15.43
C THR A 89 5.10 -32.13 15.21
N LEU A 90 4.75 -32.86 14.15
CA LEU A 90 5.41 -34.12 13.77
C LEU A 90 6.89 -33.87 13.41
N GLU A 91 7.79 -34.73 13.89
CA GLU A 91 9.23 -34.59 13.68
C GLU A 91 9.62 -34.57 12.20
N GLU A 92 8.93 -35.34 11.35
CA GLU A 92 9.13 -35.32 9.89
C GLU A 92 8.87 -33.93 9.28
N VAL A 93 7.88 -33.21 9.80
CA VAL A 93 7.55 -31.84 9.34
C VAL A 93 8.62 -30.85 9.82
N ILE A 94 9.14 -31.04 11.04
CA ILE A 94 10.23 -30.25 11.59
C ILE A 94 11.51 -30.47 10.78
N ALA A 95 11.88 -31.74 10.53
CA ALA A 95 13.06 -32.14 9.78
C ALA A 95 13.02 -31.59 8.33
N ALA A 96 11.87 -31.72 7.65
CA ALA A 96 11.66 -31.14 6.32
C ALA A 96 11.81 -29.62 6.28
N PHE A 97 11.44 -28.91 7.37
CA PHE A 97 11.62 -27.46 7.46
C PHE A 97 13.09 -27.05 7.61
N TYR A 98 13.87 -27.84 8.34
CA TYR A 98 15.31 -27.61 8.56
C TYR A 98 16.21 -28.23 7.48
N GLY A 99 15.64 -28.98 6.53
CA GLY A 99 16.39 -29.66 5.48
C GLY A 99 17.23 -30.83 6.02
N GLU A 100 16.78 -31.44 7.11
CA GLU A 100 17.31 -32.70 7.63
C GLU A 100 16.52 -33.84 6.97
N ASP A 101 17.13 -34.50 5.98
CA ASP A 101 16.58 -35.69 5.30
C ASP A 101 17.04 -36.99 5.98
#